data_AF-A0A0E0I1L9-F1
#
_entry.id   AF-A0A0E0I1L9-F1
#
_cell.length_a   1.000
_cell.length_b   1.000
_cell.length_c   1.000
_cell.angle_alpha   90.00
_cell.angle_beta   90.00
_cell.angle_gamma   90.00
#
_symmetry.space_group_name_H-M   'P 1'
#
loop_
_entity.id
_entity.type
_entity.pdbx_description
1 polymer ?
#
loop_
_entity_poly.entity_id
_entity_poly.type
_entity_poly.pdbx_seq_one_letter_code
_entity_poly.pdbx_strand_id
1 'polypeptide(L)'
;MGSAVLVLVLSALLLIVLADPLLLAGGATRPDGFRSSLLQKKAATLDDHPLSGRRRLSPSEATASSTHIKGIAGLYYVMELAVGTPPVTVQALFGISDLCWVECAPCSGCNNNAAPPAGARLYDRANSSSFSPLACGSQACEVLPEQVRTTCSDTECGYRYAYGATDTDRNYVQGILGTETIKFGSNDAATVQSFTFGCTNTVYRNDLFDGNTGVVGLGRSKLSLVGQLGLDRFSYCLASNPNVASPVLYGSTASMDGNGVSSTPLLPDDANYYVNLLGISVDGTRLAIPNDTTRGVAFQIGAPATLLVEPAYTAVVEAFRARMSRTYEAVNGSGLLCFLVDDASKNVVTVPTMTMHFDGMDMELLFGNYFAYTGKQSGGGGGDVLCLMIGKSSTGSRIGNYLQMDFHVLYDLKNSVLSVQPADCGKI
;
A
#
# COMPACT_ATOMS: atom_id res chain seq x y z
N MET A 1 -1.93 40.14 -0.51
CA MET A 1 -2.69 40.02 0.75
C MET A 1 -4.15 39.80 0.40
N GLY A 2 -4.81 38.69 0.71
CA GLY A 2 -4.35 37.30 0.92
C GLY A 2 -5.08 36.38 -0.10
N SER A 3 -4.73 35.11 -0.32
CA SER A 3 -4.11 34.10 0.55
C SER A 3 -5.05 33.51 1.61
N ALA A 4 -6.30 33.22 1.24
CA ALA A 4 -7.23 32.32 1.92
C ALA A 4 -8.33 31.84 0.93
N VAL A 5 -9.24 30.96 1.40
CA VAL A 5 -10.48 30.48 0.75
C VAL A 5 -10.37 29.36 -0.31
N LEU A 6 -9.39 29.35 -1.23
CA LEU A 6 -9.36 28.37 -2.36
C LEU A 6 -8.96 26.91 -2.00
N VAL A 7 -9.15 26.47 -0.75
CA VAL A 7 -8.69 25.15 -0.23
C VAL A 7 -9.84 24.39 0.47
N LEU A 8 -11.05 24.95 0.51
CA LEU A 8 -12.22 24.34 1.14
C LEU A 8 -13.39 24.31 0.17
N VAL A 9 -14.26 23.30 0.35
CA VAL A 9 -15.51 23.09 -0.42
C VAL A 9 -15.29 22.63 -1.87
N LEU A 10 -14.97 21.33 -1.99
CA LEU A 10 -15.51 20.49 -3.08
C LEU A 10 -16.85 19.85 -2.62
N SER A 11 -17.53 20.48 -1.66
CA SER A 11 -18.67 19.92 -0.94
C SER A 11 -20.00 20.19 -1.66
N ALA A 12 -20.49 19.14 -2.31
CA ALA A 12 -21.85 18.62 -2.18
C ALA A 12 -23.09 19.47 -2.56
N LEU A 13 -23.98 18.81 -3.33
CA LEU A 13 -25.46 18.87 -3.32
C LEU A 13 -26.21 20.08 -3.93
N LEU A 14 -26.98 19.79 -4.99
CA LEU A 14 -28.47 19.80 -5.07
C LEU A 14 -28.86 19.15 -6.44
N LEU A 15 -29.78 18.19 -6.63
CA LEU A 15 -31.10 17.81 -6.08
C LEU A 15 -32.31 18.59 -6.68
N ILE A 16 -33.46 17.97 -6.99
CA ILE A 16 -33.89 16.55 -6.83
C ILE A 16 -33.85 15.80 -8.20
N VAL A 17 -34.86 15.21 -8.88
CA VAL A 17 -36.33 15.06 -8.72
C VAL A 17 -36.78 13.59 -8.97
N LEU A 18 -37.94 13.24 -8.43
CA LEU A 18 -38.56 11.93 -8.19
C LEU A 18 -39.36 11.35 -9.39
N ALA A 19 -39.40 10.01 -9.54
CA ALA A 19 -40.63 9.18 -9.42
C ALA A 19 -40.36 7.66 -9.59
N ASP A 20 -41.10 6.83 -8.84
CA ASP A 20 -41.08 5.35 -8.75
C ASP A 20 -42.43 4.76 -9.27
N PRO A 21 -42.68 3.43 -9.30
CA PRO A 21 -41.80 2.26 -9.51
C PRO A 21 -42.39 1.23 -10.53
N LEU A 22 -41.68 0.14 -10.88
CA LEU A 22 -42.28 -1.21 -11.05
C LEU A 22 -41.24 -2.35 -11.26
N LEU A 23 -41.65 -3.59 -11.02
CA LEU A 23 -40.81 -4.80 -11.05
C LEU A 23 -40.50 -5.30 -12.48
N LEU A 24 -39.39 -6.03 -12.61
CA LEU A 24 -39.45 -7.41 -13.10
C LEU A 24 -38.30 -8.27 -12.54
N ALA A 25 -38.53 -9.57 -12.39
CA ALA A 25 -37.55 -10.51 -11.86
C ALA A 25 -36.87 -11.31 -12.99
N GLY A 26 -35.57 -11.57 -12.85
CA GLY A 26 -34.80 -12.45 -13.72
C GLY A 26 -33.67 -13.10 -12.93
N GLY A 27 -33.71 -14.42 -12.77
CA GLY A 27 -32.73 -15.16 -11.97
C GLY A 27 -31.45 -15.47 -12.75
N ALA A 28 -30.30 -15.28 -12.12
CA ALA A 28 -29.01 -15.82 -12.55
C ALA A 28 -28.44 -16.72 -11.45
N THR A 29 -27.80 -17.82 -11.83
CA THR A 29 -27.40 -18.89 -10.90
C THR A 29 -26.15 -18.55 -10.09
N ARG A 30 -26.15 -18.91 -8.80
CA ARG A 30 -24.93 -18.95 -7.99
C ARG A 30 -23.93 -19.97 -8.56
N PRO A 31 -22.62 -19.65 -8.59
CA PRO A 31 -21.57 -20.61 -8.34
C PRO A 31 -21.46 -20.83 -6.83
N ASP A 32 -21.61 -22.08 -6.36
CA ASP A 32 -21.46 -22.42 -4.94
C ASP A 32 -19.99 -22.72 -4.57
N GLY A 33 -19.63 -22.52 -3.30
CA GLY A 33 -18.70 -23.44 -2.64
C GLY A 33 -17.23 -23.05 -2.48
N PHE A 34 -16.88 -21.81 -2.13
CA PHE A 34 -15.58 -21.57 -1.49
C PHE A 34 -15.59 -22.12 -0.05
N ARG A 35 -14.69 -23.05 0.27
CA ARG A 35 -14.57 -23.63 1.62
C ARG A 35 -13.81 -22.69 2.55
N SER A 36 -14.51 -22.00 3.44
CA SER A 36 -13.87 -21.35 4.59
C SER A 36 -13.53 -22.38 5.68
N SER A 37 -12.25 -22.52 6.00
CA SER A 37 -11.80 -23.11 7.26
C SER A 37 -11.63 -21.98 8.28
N LEU A 38 -12.42 -21.99 9.36
CA LEU A 38 -12.34 -20.97 10.42
C LEU A 38 -11.04 -21.13 11.22
N LEU A 39 -9.98 -20.47 10.76
CA LEU A 39 -8.68 -20.43 11.44
C LEU A 39 -8.68 -19.33 12.51
N GLN A 40 -9.00 -19.72 13.75
CA GLN A 40 -8.58 -18.95 14.92
C GLN A 40 -7.07 -19.09 15.11
N LYS A 41 -6.36 -17.96 15.08
CA LYS A 41 -4.93 -17.85 15.32
C LYS A 41 -4.70 -16.97 16.55
N LYS A 42 -3.58 -17.20 17.22
CA LYS A 42 -2.93 -16.17 18.04
C LYS A 42 -1.76 -15.61 17.24
N ALA A 43 -1.41 -14.35 17.47
CA ALA A 43 -0.13 -13.83 16.99
C ALA A 43 1.03 -14.69 17.52
N ALA A 44 2.13 -14.76 16.77
CA ALA A 44 3.34 -15.40 17.26
C ALA A 44 3.82 -14.68 18.53
N THR A 45 4.07 -15.44 19.61
CA THR A 45 4.66 -14.89 20.83
C THR A 45 6.04 -14.32 20.51
N LEU A 46 6.30 -13.08 20.90
CA LEU A 46 7.58 -12.42 20.67
C LEU A 46 8.73 -13.10 21.45
N ASP A 47 8.38 -13.85 22.50
CA ASP A 47 9.21 -14.76 23.27
C ASP A 47 9.86 -15.86 22.40
N ASP A 48 11.16 -15.74 22.13
CA ASP A 48 11.95 -16.81 21.52
C ASP A 48 13.30 -16.96 22.23
N HIS A 49 13.27 -17.59 23.41
CA HIS A 49 14.45 -18.06 24.13
C HIS A 49 14.50 -19.60 24.10
N PRO A 50 15.62 -20.22 23.68
CA PRO A 50 15.62 -21.62 23.26
C PRO A 50 15.76 -22.61 24.43
N LEU A 51 14.63 -22.98 25.07
CA LEU A 51 14.60 -24.06 26.07
C LEU A 51 13.51 -25.12 25.81
N SER A 52 13.98 -26.30 25.39
CA SER A 52 13.37 -27.63 25.53
C SER A 52 12.03 -27.95 24.82
N GLY A 53 12.14 -28.83 23.82
CA GLY A 53 11.40 -30.10 23.90
C GLY A 53 9.93 -30.15 23.43
N ARG A 54 9.33 -29.06 22.94
CA ARG A 54 7.99 -29.11 22.32
C ARG A 54 8.08 -29.28 20.81
N ARG A 55 7.30 -30.24 20.30
CA ARG A 55 7.18 -30.60 18.87
C ARG A 55 6.71 -29.37 18.07
N ARG A 56 7.58 -28.78 17.24
CA ARG A 56 7.20 -27.69 16.33
C ARG A 56 6.04 -28.15 15.44
N LEU A 57 4.97 -27.35 15.39
CA LEU A 57 3.98 -27.43 14.32
C LEU A 57 4.62 -26.92 13.03
N SER A 58 4.29 -27.53 11.90
CA SER A 58 4.74 -27.12 10.56
C SER A 58 4.16 -25.75 10.18
N PRO A 59 4.96 -24.69 9.98
CA PRO A 59 4.43 -23.37 9.60
C PRO A 59 3.74 -23.35 8.22
N SER A 60 4.05 -24.33 7.37
CA SER A 60 3.65 -24.42 5.96
C SER A 60 2.18 -24.79 5.72
N GLU A 61 1.48 -25.37 6.71
CA GLU A 61 0.11 -25.87 6.53
C GLU A 61 -0.95 -24.97 7.21
N ALA A 62 -0.52 -24.03 8.06
CA ALA A 62 -1.41 -23.19 8.87
C ALA A 62 -1.54 -21.73 8.37
N THR A 63 -0.70 -21.30 7.42
CA THR A 63 -0.60 -19.91 6.96
C THR A 63 -1.35 -19.62 5.66
N ALA A 64 -1.66 -20.65 4.86
CA ALA A 64 -2.46 -20.58 3.64
C ALA A 64 -3.73 -19.74 3.82
N SER A 65 -3.79 -18.61 3.09
CA SER A 65 -4.94 -17.70 3.09
C SER A 65 -4.89 -16.76 1.89
N SER A 66 -6.03 -16.18 1.54
CA SER A 66 -6.12 -15.07 0.60
C SER A 66 -7.01 -13.96 1.15
N THR A 67 -6.68 -12.72 0.80
CA THR A 67 -7.49 -11.52 1.04
C THR A 67 -7.49 -10.68 -0.22
N HIS A 68 -8.39 -9.70 -0.32
CA HIS A 68 -8.41 -8.76 -1.42
C HIS A 68 -8.18 -7.35 -0.90
N ILE A 69 -7.44 -6.56 -1.67
CA ILE A 69 -7.34 -5.11 -1.52
C ILE A 69 -7.98 -4.43 -2.73
N LYS A 70 -8.38 -3.17 -2.55
CA LYS A 70 -9.09 -2.39 -3.57
C LYS A 70 -8.36 -1.08 -3.83
N GLY A 71 -8.26 -0.67 -5.10
CA GLY A 71 -7.80 0.67 -5.46
C GLY A 71 -8.81 1.75 -5.05
N ILE A 72 -8.36 2.77 -4.31
CA ILE A 72 -9.13 3.98 -3.97
C ILE A 72 -8.50 5.21 -4.65
N ALA A 73 -9.36 6.08 -5.19
CA ALA A 73 -9.01 7.27 -5.99
C ALA A 73 -8.06 7.05 -7.20
N GLY A 74 -7.70 5.80 -7.52
CA GLY A 74 -6.61 5.49 -8.45
C GLY A 74 -5.21 5.74 -7.89
N LEU A 75 -5.07 5.93 -6.57
CA LEU A 75 -3.81 6.32 -5.93
C LEU A 75 -3.29 5.27 -4.94
N TYR A 76 -4.16 4.71 -4.11
CA TYR A 76 -3.77 3.84 -3.00
C TYR A 76 -4.56 2.53 -3.03
N TYR A 77 -4.04 1.51 -2.35
CA TYR A 77 -4.73 0.24 -2.16
C TYR A 77 -5.14 0.08 -0.69
N VAL A 78 -6.39 -0.35 -0.47
CA VAL A 78 -7.00 -0.45 0.87
C VAL A 78 -7.50 -1.85 1.17
N MET A 79 -7.41 -2.24 2.44
CA MET A 79 -7.97 -3.47 2.99
C MET A 79 -9.11 -3.14 3.96
N GLU A 80 -10.21 -3.89 3.88
CA GLU A 80 -11.22 -3.93 4.94
C GLU A 80 -10.88 -5.03 5.94
N LEU A 81 -10.92 -4.68 7.23
CA LEU A 81 -10.65 -5.57 8.35
C LEU A 81 -11.56 -5.20 9.52
N ALA A 82 -11.78 -6.14 10.45
CA ALA A 82 -12.61 -5.90 11.63
C ALA A 82 -11.77 -5.94 12.91
N VAL A 83 -11.99 -4.97 13.81
CA VAL A 83 -11.24 -4.78 15.05
C VAL A 83 -12.18 -4.88 16.24
N GLY A 84 -11.81 -5.64 17.27
CA GLY A 84 -12.49 -5.64 18.56
C GLY A 84 -13.57 -6.69 18.78
N THR A 85 -14.07 -6.73 20.02
CA THR A 85 -15.20 -7.57 20.45
C THR A 85 -16.21 -6.70 21.23
N PRO A 86 -17.33 -6.27 20.62
CA PRO A 86 -17.82 -6.63 19.28
C PRO A 86 -16.99 -6.03 18.12
N PRO A 87 -16.98 -6.69 16.94
CA PRO A 87 -16.16 -6.26 15.80
C PRO A 87 -16.66 -4.98 15.15
N VAL A 88 -15.74 -4.05 14.91
CA VAL A 88 -15.93 -2.80 14.17
C VAL A 88 -15.15 -2.89 12.85
N THR A 89 -15.83 -2.76 11.71
CA THR A 89 -15.16 -2.68 10.40
C THR A 89 -14.41 -1.36 10.25
N VAL A 90 -13.15 -1.43 9.82
CA VAL A 90 -12.30 -0.29 9.49
C VAL A 90 -11.68 -0.50 8.10
N GLN A 91 -11.31 0.59 7.45
CA GLN A 91 -10.62 0.58 6.15
C GLN A 91 -9.21 1.14 6.34
N ALA A 92 -8.20 0.38 5.93
CA ALA A 92 -6.79 0.69 6.17
C ALA A 92 -5.98 0.61 4.87
N LEU A 93 -5.02 1.53 4.69
CA LEU A 93 -4.06 1.50 3.59
C LEU A 93 -3.20 0.23 3.68
N PHE A 94 -2.89 -0.37 2.55
CA PHE A 94 -2.06 -1.58 2.47
C PHE A 94 -0.66 -1.22 1.92
N GLY A 95 0.40 -1.50 2.66
CA GLY A 95 1.75 -1.11 2.22
C GLY A 95 2.91 -1.60 3.09
N ILE A 96 4.13 -1.23 2.67
CA ILE A 96 5.34 -1.58 3.42
C ILE A 96 5.50 -0.58 4.58
N SER A 97 4.93 -0.95 5.72
CA SER A 97 5.13 -0.34 7.03
C SER A 97 5.46 -1.45 8.04
N ASP A 98 6.29 -1.12 9.01
CA ASP A 98 6.74 -1.95 10.13
C ASP A 98 5.70 -2.10 11.25
N LEU A 99 4.68 -1.23 11.31
CA LEU A 99 3.60 -1.27 12.30
C LEU A 99 2.22 -1.27 11.63
N CYS A 100 1.37 -2.24 11.98
CA CYS A 100 -0.07 -2.15 11.72
C CYS A 100 -0.73 -1.20 12.74
N TRP A 101 -1.55 -0.25 12.29
CA TRP A 101 -2.27 0.67 13.18
C TRP A 101 -3.65 1.06 12.64
N VAL A 102 -4.56 1.46 13.53
CA VAL A 102 -5.90 1.98 13.18
C VAL A 102 -6.23 3.22 14.03
N GLU A 103 -7.12 4.07 13.52
CA GLU A 103 -7.65 5.22 14.24
C GLU A 103 -8.53 4.78 15.43
N CYS A 104 -8.27 5.35 16.60
CA CYS A 104 -8.83 5.00 17.90
C CYS A 104 -9.56 6.16 18.56
N ALA A 105 -10.75 5.92 19.11
CA ALA A 105 -11.44 6.90 19.96
C ALA A 105 -10.80 7.01 21.37
N PRO A 106 -10.79 8.21 21.98
CA PRO A 106 -11.06 9.51 21.36
C PRO A 106 -9.89 9.96 20.49
N CYS A 107 -10.15 10.45 19.27
CA CYS A 107 -9.10 10.94 18.37
C CYS A 107 -9.14 12.45 18.11
N SER A 108 -7.96 13.07 18.07
CA SER A 108 -7.75 14.41 17.50
C SER A 108 -7.33 14.31 16.03
N GLY A 109 -8.10 14.89 15.11
CA GLY A 109 -7.76 14.99 13.68
C GLY A 109 -8.25 13.87 12.75
N CYS A 110 -8.79 12.77 13.29
CA CYS A 110 -9.41 11.68 12.50
C CYS A 110 -10.74 12.06 11.79
N ASN A 111 -11.12 13.34 11.72
CA ASN A 111 -12.43 13.79 11.20
C ASN A 111 -12.29 15.05 10.33
N ASN A 112 -11.66 14.93 9.16
CA ASN A 112 -11.35 16.05 8.26
C ASN A 112 -12.52 16.46 7.34
N ASN A 113 -13.70 16.76 7.92
CA ASN A 113 -14.92 17.29 7.27
C ASN A 113 -15.57 16.46 6.13
N ALA A 114 -14.88 15.48 5.55
CA ALA A 114 -15.50 14.41 4.78
C ALA A 114 -16.12 13.39 5.76
N ALA A 115 -17.29 12.85 5.43
CA ALA A 115 -17.73 11.62 6.07
C ALA A 115 -16.77 10.48 5.62
N PRO A 116 -16.33 9.60 6.53
CA PRO A 116 -15.49 8.47 6.13
C PRO A 116 -16.22 7.60 5.08
N PRO A 117 -15.49 6.95 4.14
CA PRO A 117 -16.10 6.08 3.13
C PRO A 117 -17.07 5.08 3.77
N ALA A 118 -18.28 4.97 3.21
CA ALA A 118 -19.46 4.42 3.91
C ALA A 118 -19.26 2.96 4.40
N GLY A 119 -18.76 2.83 5.63
CA GLY A 119 -18.36 1.56 6.23
C GLY A 119 -17.21 1.71 7.22
N ALA A 120 -16.23 2.57 6.91
CA ALA A 120 -15.10 2.87 7.80
C ALA A 120 -15.54 3.62 9.06
N ARG A 121 -15.05 3.20 10.22
CA ARG A 121 -15.42 3.74 11.53
C ARG A 121 -14.18 3.94 12.40
N LEU A 122 -14.19 5.02 13.18
CA LEU A 122 -13.26 5.18 14.30
C LEU A 122 -13.51 4.05 15.32
N TYR A 123 -12.48 3.26 15.62
CA TYR A 123 -12.59 2.12 16.54
C TYR A 123 -12.51 2.60 18.00
N ASP A 124 -13.45 2.20 18.86
CA ASP A 124 -13.46 2.64 20.27
C ASP A 124 -12.94 1.55 21.23
N ARG A 125 -11.72 1.77 21.72
CA ARG A 125 -11.02 0.89 22.65
C ARG A 125 -11.71 0.73 24.01
N ALA A 126 -12.58 1.66 24.41
CA ALA A 126 -13.36 1.54 25.64
C ALA A 126 -14.58 0.63 25.49
N ASN A 127 -15.02 0.37 24.25
CA ASN A 127 -16.17 -0.47 23.92
C ASN A 127 -15.78 -1.90 23.48
N SER A 128 -14.48 -2.21 23.38
CA SER A 128 -13.98 -3.55 23.06
C SER A 128 -13.61 -4.34 24.32
N SER A 129 -14.21 -5.52 24.46
CA SER A 129 -13.92 -6.47 25.55
C SER A 129 -12.63 -7.28 25.35
N SER A 130 -11.94 -7.12 24.22
CA SER A 130 -10.68 -7.83 23.90
C SER A 130 -9.46 -6.90 23.69
N PHE A 131 -9.62 -5.59 23.94
CA PHE A 131 -8.50 -4.64 23.94
C PHE A 131 -7.66 -4.79 25.21
N SER A 132 -6.34 -4.69 25.07
CA SER A 132 -5.42 -4.51 26.21
C SER A 132 -4.29 -3.56 25.82
N PRO A 133 -4.02 -2.48 26.59
CA PRO A 133 -2.89 -1.59 26.34
C PRO A 133 -1.57 -2.30 26.67
N LEU A 134 -0.50 -1.93 25.97
CA LEU A 134 0.84 -2.48 26.20
C LEU A 134 1.72 -1.49 26.97
N ALA A 135 2.39 -1.96 28.02
CA ALA A 135 3.32 -1.19 28.83
C ALA A 135 4.66 -0.95 28.11
N CYS A 136 5.43 0.03 28.60
CA CYS A 136 6.78 0.35 28.12
C CYS A 136 7.75 -0.84 28.20
N GLY A 137 7.69 -1.63 29.28
CA GLY A 137 8.49 -2.85 29.45
C GLY A 137 7.94 -4.09 28.73
N SER A 138 7.05 -3.92 27.73
CA SER A 138 6.63 -5.03 26.88
C SER A 138 7.58 -5.18 25.69
N GLN A 139 7.89 -6.42 25.32
CA GLN A 139 8.79 -6.71 24.18
C GLN A 139 8.28 -6.11 22.85
N ALA A 140 6.95 -5.92 22.72
CA ALA A 140 6.35 -5.18 21.60
C ALA A 140 6.78 -3.71 21.55
N CYS A 141 6.93 -3.06 22.71
CA CYS A 141 7.44 -1.70 22.82
C CYS A 141 8.94 -1.61 22.52
N GLU A 142 9.71 -2.63 22.90
CA GLU A 142 11.15 -2.73 22.60
C GLU A 142 11.44 -2.89 21.10
N VAL A 143 10.52 -3.49 20.33
CA VAL A 143 10.62 -3.60 18.87
C VAL A 143 10.37 -2.26 18.15
N LEU A 144 9.72 -1.27 18.80
CA LEU A 144 9.62 0.06 18.21
C LEU A 144 10.99 0.76 18.18
N PRO A 145 11.44 1.26 17.02
CA PRO A 145 12.62 2.11 16.94
C PRO A 145 12.54 3.27 17.94
N GLU A 146 13.66 3.55 18.61
CA GLU A 146 13.74 4.57 19.65
C GLU A 146 13.26 5.96 19.16
N GLN A 147 13.44 6.24 17.88
CA GLN A 147 13.10 7.51 17.23
C GLN A 147 11.59 7.70 17.01
N VAL A 148 10.78 6.63 17.01
CA VAL A 148 9.32 6.69 16.89
C VAL A 148 8.60 6.45 18.22
N ARG A 149 9.30 5.98 19.25
CA ARG A 149 8.76 5.73 20.59
C ARG A 149 8.65 7.05 21.37
N THR A 150 7.54 7.25 22.09
CA THR A 150 7.21 8.54 22.73
C THR A 150 6.91 8.38 24.22
N THR A 151 5.64 8.43 24.64
CA THR A 151 5.23 8.12 26.02
C THR A 151 5.70 6.72 26.40
N CYS A 152 6.30 6.52 27.56
CA CYS A 152 6.73 5.20 28.01
C CYS A 152 6.51 5.11 29.52
N SER A 153 5.54 4.31 29.95
CA SER A 153 5.16 4.10 31.35
C SER A 153 4.85 2.63 31.64
N ASP A 154 4.63 2.30 32.91
CA ASP A 154 4.24 0.95 33.36
C ASP A 154 2.88 0.48 32.80
N THR A 155 2.12 1.34 32.12
CA THR A 155 0.80 1.04 31.55
C THR A 155 0.65 1.38 30.06
N GLU A 156 1.53 2.21 29.48
CA GLU A 156 1.42 2.65 28.08
C GLU A 156 2.78 2.71 27.37
N CYS A 157 2.80 2.22 26.13
CA CYS A 157 3.86 2.41 25.15
C CYS A 157 3.33 3.27 23.99
N GLY A 158 3.69 4.55 23.99
CA GLY A 158 3.33 5.53 22.97
C GLY A 158 4.26 5.50 21.76
N TYR A 159 3.71 5.80 20.59
CA TYR A 159 4.46 5.91 19.34
C TYR A 159 4.02 7.13 18.52
N ARG A 160 4.87 7.55 17.57
CA ARG A 160 4.64 8.60 16.59
C ARG A 160 5.33 8.26 15.28
N TYR A 161 4.56 8.06 14.20
CA TYR A 161 5.09 7.80 12.86
C TYR A 161 4.83 8.98 11.94
N ALA A 162 5.90 9.45 11.27
CA ALA A 162 5.84 10.42 10.18
C ALA A 162 5.55 9.72 8.85
N TYR A 163 4.78 10.37 7.98
CA TYR A 163 4.43 9.88 6.64
C TYR A 163 4.66 10.97 5.58
N GLY A 164 4.74 10.55 4.31
CA GLY A 164 4.95 11.45 3.16
C GLY A 164 6.41 11.59 2.73
N ALA A 165 6.62 12.28 1.61
CA ALA A 165 7.90 12.26 0.89
C ALA A 165 8.80 13.49 1.10
N THR A 166 8.25 14.62 1.55
CA THR A 166 8.90 15.95 1.44
C THR A 166 8.77 16.87 2.66
N ASP A 167 7.84 16.59 3.58
CA ASP A 167 7.58 17.40 4.80
C ASP A 167 7.13 16.45 5.93
N THR A 168 8.06 15.57 6.34
CA THR A 168 7.81 14.45 7.27
C THR A 168 7.27 14.90 8.62
N ASP A 169 7.78 16.03 9.13
CA ASP A 169 7.49 16.50 10.49
C ASP A 169 6.06 17.03 10.62
N ARG A 170 5.40 17.32 9.48
CA ARG A 170 4.06 17.91 9.39
C ARG A 170 2.96 16.96 8.94
N ASN A 171 3.24 15.69 8.64
CA ASN A 171 2.21 14.67 8.41
C ASN A 171 2.53 13.45 9.26
N TYR A 172 1.79 13.24 10.36
CA TYR A 172 2.12 12.19 11.32
C TYR A 172 0.89 11.62 12.01
N VAL A 173 1.05 10.39 12.49
CA VAL A 173 0.09 9.71 13.37
C VAL A 173 0.76 9.41 14.71
N GLN A 174 -0.01 9.45 15.79
CA GLN A 174 0.47 9.22 17.15
C GLN A 174 -0.62 8.52 17.98
N GLY A 175 -0.18 7.64 18.88
CA GLY A 175 -1.08 6.77 19.65
C GLY A 175 -0.31 5.90 20.65
N ILE A 176 -0.94 4.83 21.13
CA ILE A 176 -0.27 3.81 21.96
C ILE A 176 -0.36 2.42 21.33
N LEU A 177 0.61 1.55 21.61
CA LEU A 177 0.47 0.13 21.33
C LEU A 177 -0.56 -0.52 22.24
N GLY A 178 -1.31 -1.46 21.67
CA GLY A 178 -2.14 -2.40 22.41
C GLY A 178 -2.22 -3.74 21.68
N THR A 179 -2.85 -4.72 22.30
CA THR A 179 -3.27 -5.97 21.65
C THR A 179 -4.78 -6.02 21.48
N GLU A 180 -5.25 -6.62 20.39
CA GLU A 180 -6.67 -6.77 20.09
C GLU A 180 -6.94 -8.03 19.24
N THR A 181 -8.20 -8.44 19.13
CA THR A 181 -8.69 -9.40 18.16
C THR A 181 -8.95 -8.68 16.84
N ILE A 182 -8.18 -9.01 15.80
CA ILE A 182 -8.38 -8.50 14.44
C ILE A 182 -8.81 -9.64 13.51
N LYS A 183 -9.75 -9.35 12.62
CA LYS A 183 -10.17 -10.27 11.55
C LYS A 183 -9.83 -9.71 10.18
N PHE A 184 -9.25 -10.56 9.33
CA PHE A 184 -8.83 -10.22 7.97
C PHE A 184 -9.65 -10.98 6.93
N GLY A 185 -10.00 -10.29 5.85
CA GLY A 185 -10.79 -10.84 4.75
C GLY A 185 -12.29 -10.91 5.01
N SER A 186 -13.07 -11.02 3.93
CA SER A 186 -14.53 -11.14 3.99
C SER A 186 -14.96 -12.41 4.72
N ASN A 187 -16.07 -12.34 5.47
CA ASN A 187 -16.67 -13.48 6.19
C ASN A 187 -15.74 -14.13 7.23
N ASP A 188 -15.02 -13.34 8.03
CA ASP A 188 -14.16 -13.79 9.15
C ASP A 188 -13.06 -14.79 8.76
N ALA A 189 -12.57 -14.76 7.51
CA ALA A 189 -11.69 -15.78 6.92
C ALA A 189 -10.43 -16.11 7.75
N ALA A 190 -9.83 -15.13 8.42
CA ALA A 190 -8.81 -15.34 9.44
C ALA A 190 -9.07 -14.42 10.65
N THR A 191 -9.12 -15.00 11.86
CA THR A 191 -9.22 -14.24 13.12
C THR A 191 -7.92 -14.40 13.92
N VAL A 192 -7.27 -13.29 14.25
CA VAL A 192 -6.03 -13.25 15.03
C VAL A 192 -6.30 -12.60 16.38
N GLN A 193 -6.21 -13.38 17.45
CA GLN A 193 -6.31 -12.92 18.84
C GLN A 193 -4.97 -12.37 19.33
N SER A 194 -5.05 -11.34 20.18
CA SER A 194 -3.90 -10.65 20.77
C SER A 194 -2.89 -10.13 19.74
N PHE A 195 -3.39 -9.71 18.56
CA PHE A 195 -2.59 -9.04 17.55
C PHE A 195 -2.17 -7.66 18.08
N THR A 196 -0.88 -7.37 18.06
CA THR A 196 -0.31 -6.10 18.49
C THR A 196 -0.53 -5.05 17.40
N PHE A 197 -1.04 -3.87 17.77
CA PHE A 197 -1.31 -2.81 16.81
C PHE A 197 -1.12 -1.43 17.45
N GLY A 198 -0.91 -0.44 16.59
CA GLY A 198 -0.98 0.96 16.97
C GLY A 198 -2.42 1.46 17.07
N CYS A 199 -2.80 1.98 18.22
CA CYS A 199 -4.11 2.59 18.48
C CYS A 199 -3.96 4.12 18.37
N THR A 200 -4.10 4.65 17.15
CA THR A 200 -3.84 6.06 16.78
C THR A 200 -4.91 6.98 17.36
N ASN A 201 -4.54 7.84 18.31
CA ASN A 201 -5.47 8.84 18.89
C ASN A 201 -5.19 10.28 18.40
N THR A 202 -4.18 10.47 17.54
CA THR A 202 -3.85 11.76 16.94
C THR A 202 -3.43 11.55 15.49
N VAL A 203 -4.11 12.20 14.56
CA VAL A 203 -3.73 12.30 13.14
C VAL A 203 -3.53 13.77 12.80
N TYR A 204 -2.30 14.15 12.48
CA TYR A 204 -1.96 15.51 12.09
C TYR A 204 -1.67 15.55 10.59
N ARG A 205 -2.49 16.32 9.85
CA ARG A 205 -2.63 16.33 8.38
C ARG A 205 -3.06 14.98 7.80
N ASN A 206 -4.37 14.85 7.59
CA ASN A 206 -5.02 13.66 7.03
C ASN A 206 -5.09 13.69 5.47
N ASP A 207 -4.39 14.60 4.79
CA ASP A 207 -4.37 14.67 3.32
C ASP A 207 -3.51 13.58 2.64
N LEU A 208 -2.75 12.80 3.42
CA LEU A 208 -2.05 11.60 2.93
C LEU A 208 -2.89 10.32 3.03
N PHE A 209 -3.89 10.24 3.92
CA PHE A 209 -4.67 9.02 4.13
C PHE A 209 -6.07 9.07 3.49
N ASP A 210 -6.51 10.21 2.96
CA ASP A 210 -7.75 10.34 2.15
C ASP A 210 -9.01 9.76 2.83
N GLY A 211 -9.13 9.97 4.15
CA GLY A 211 -10.24 9.45 4.95
C GLY A 211 -10.15 7.95 5.31
N ASN A 212 -9.01 7.29 5.03
CA ASN A 212 -8.72 5.95 5.53
C ASN A 212 -8.37 5.97 7.01
N THR A 213 -8.79 4.91 7.70
CA THR A 213 -8.81 4.78 9.17
C THR A 213 -7.68 3.89 9.73
N GLY A 214 -6.60 3.66 8.97
CA GLY A 214 -5.48 2.83 9.41
C GLY A 214 -4.44 2.48 8.34
N VAL A 215 -3.45 1.68 8.73
CA VAL A 215 -2.44 1.03 7.86
C VAL A 215 -2.29 -0.45 8.25
N VAL A 216 -2.31 -1.33 7.26
CA VAL A 216 -1.84 -2.72 7.35
C VAL A 216 -0.41 -2.76 6.82
N GLY A 217 0.55 -2.87 7.74
CA GLY A 217 1.98 -2.92 7.46
C GLY A 217 2.48 -4.31 7.12
N LEU A 218 3.24 -4.43 6.02
CA LEU A 218 3.89 -5.67 5.57
C LEU A 218 5.40 -5.76 5.85
N GLY A 219 6.01 -4.77 6.50
CA GLY A 219 7.46 -4.68 6.71
C GLY A 219 8.06 -5.84 7.52
N ARG A 220 9.39 -5.88 7.65
CA ARG A 220 10.14 -7.01 8.25
C ARG A 220 10.07 -7.06 9.79
N SER A 221 9.60 -5.97 10.41
CA SER A 221 9.43 -5.87 11.87
C SER A 221 8.45 -6.92 12.43
N LYS A 222 8.72 -7.36 13.67
CA LYS A 222 7.79 -8.22 14.43
C LYS A 222 6.44 -7.55 14.78
N LEU A 223 6.27 -6.25 14.51
CA LEU A 223 5.00 -5.52 14.68
C LEU A 223 4.14 -5.45 13.41
N SER A 224 4.64 -5.93 12.26
CA SER A 224 3.89 -5.97 11.01
C SER A 224 2.94 -7.18 10.95
N LEU A 225 2.03 -7.21 9.98
CA LEU A 225 1.19 -8.38 9.68
C LEU A 225 2.04 -9.61 9.36
N VAL A 226 3.12 -9.42 8.60
CA VAL A 226 4.04 -10.47 8.16
C VAL A 226 4.80 -11.06 9.35
N GLY A 227 5.35 -10.21 10.21
CA GLY A 227 6.09 -10.61 11.41
C GLY A 227 5.22 -11.31 12.44
N GLN A 228 4.04 -10.76 12.76
CA GLN A 228 3.14 -11.33 13.77
C GLN A 228 2.48 -12.64 13.36
N LEU A 229 2.29 -12.87 12.05
CA LEU A 229 1.80 -14.16 11.53
C LEU A 229 2.94 -15.16 11.24
N GLY A 230 4.20 -14.78 11.39
CA GLY A 230 5.36 -15.62 11.14
C GLY A 230 5.44 -16.14 9.70
N LEU A 231 5.08 -15.31 8.72
CA LEU A 231 5.00 -15.72 7.33
C LEU A 231 6.39 -15.95 6.73
N ASP A 232 6.58 -17.10 6.07
CA ASP A 232 7.80 -17.39 5.31
C ASP A 232 7.80 -16.74 3.92
N ARG A 233 6.61 -16.35 3.43
CA ARG A 233 6.37 -15.65 2.17
C ARG A 233 5.01 -14.95 2.13
N PHE A 234 4.85 -13.97 1.25
CA PHE A 234 3.56 -13.39 0.86
C PHE A 234 3.63 -12.87 -0.59
N SER A 235 2.49 -12.72 -1.25
CA SER A 235 2.44 -12.15 -2.61
C SER A 235 1.18 -11.33 -2.85
N TYR A 236 1.19 -10.45 -3.85
CA TYR A 236 0.02 -9.71 -4.30
C TYR A 236 0.00 -9.52 -5.82
N CYS A 237 -1.16 -9.19 -6.37
CA CYS A 237 -1.31 -8.69 -7.73
C CYS A 237 -2.15 -7.41 -7.69
N LEU A 238 -1.59 -6.28 -8.12
CA LEU A 238 -2.28 -4.98 -8.09
C LEU A 238 -3.01 -4.76 -9.42
N ALA A 239 -4.33 -4.85 -9.44
CA ALA A 239 -5.08 -4.73 -10.68
C ALA A 239 -5.14 -3.27 -11.16
N SER A 240 -4.76 -3.01 -12.42
CA SER A 240 -4.91 -1.68 -13.03
C SER A 240 -6.38 -1.28 -13.27
N ASN A 241 -7.27 -2.27 -13.45
CA ASN A 241 -8.70 -2.07 -13.57
C ASN A 241 -9.36 -2.01 -12.18
N PRO A 242 -9.93 -0.87 -11.74
CA PRO A 242 -10.50 -0.72 -10.40
C PRO A 242 -11.77 -1.55 -10.14
N ASN A 243 -12.30 -2.24 -11.15
CA ASN A 243 -13.41 -3.18 -11.03
C ASN A 243 -12.94 -4.63 -10.78
N VAL A 244 -11.63 -4.89 -10.89
CA VAL A 244 -11.01 -6.19 -10.60
C VAL A 244 -10.42 -6.12 -9.19
N ALA A 245 -10.66 -7.15 -8.38
CA ALA A 245 -10.06 -7.24 -7.05
C ALA A 245 -8.55 -7.45 -7.16
N SER A 246 -7.77 -6.84 -6.26
CA SER A 246 -6.33 -7.08 -6.18
C SER A 246 -6.06 -8.15 -5.11
N PRO A 247 -5.74 -9.41 -5.49
CA PRO A 247 -5.54 -10.48 -4.51
C PRO A 247 -4.22 -10.31 -3.76
N VAL A 248 -4.23 -10.76 -2.52
CA VAL A 248 -3.06 -10.89 -1.63
C VAL A 248 -3.09 -12.29 -1.02
N LEU A 249 -1.98 -13.01 -1.14
CA LEU A 249 -1.82 -14.41 -0.73
C LEU A 249 -0.73 -14.52 0.35
N TYR A 250 -0.85 -15.48 1.27
CA TYR A 250 0.04 -15.59 2.44
C TYR A 250 0.50 -17.03 2.69
N GLY A 251 1.77 -17.21 3.07
CA GLY A 251 2.34 -18.54 3.31
C GLY A 251 2.24 -19.41 2.06
N SER A 252 1.87 -20.68 2.21
CA SER A 252 1.86 -21.66 1.11
C SER A 252 0.89 -21.38 -0.06
N THR A 253 -0.04 -20.42 0.04
CA THR A 253 -0.82 -19.96 -1.12
C THR A 253 -0.11 -18.90 -1.94
N ALA A 254 0.90 -18.21 -1.40
CA ALA A 254 1.79 -17.33 -2.14
C ALA A 254 2.89 -18.14 -2.84
N SER A 255 2.48 -18.93 -3.83
CA SER A 255 3.33 -19.68 -4.76
C SER A 255 3.38 -18.98 -6.12
N MET A 256 4.53 -19.03 -6.79
CA MET A 256 4.72 -18.46 -8.13
C MET A 256 5.61 -19.41 -8.93
N ASP A 257 4.97 -20.25 -9.75
CA ASP A 257 5.61 -21.30 -10.53
C ASP A 257 5.19 -21.18 -12.00
N GLY A 258 6.15 -21.26 -12.94
CA GLY A 258 5.84 -21.30 -14.37
C GLY A 258 6.86 -20.58 -15.27
N ASN A 259 6.52 -20.45 -16.55
CA ASN A 259 7.29 -19.67 -17.51
C ASN A 259 6.97 -18.19 -17.35
N GLY A 260 8.00 -17.33 -17.28
CA GLY A 260 7.84 -15.87 -17.12
C GLY A 260 8.08 -15.36 -15.70
N VAL A 261 8.33 -16.25 -14.74
CA VAL A 261 8.84 -15.89 -13.41
C VAL A 261 10.26 -15.34 -13.54
N SER A 262 10.48 -14.14 -13.05
CA SER A 262 11.76 -13.42 -13.02
C SER A 262 12.07 -13.02 -11.59
N SER A 263 13.34 -13.07 -11.15
CA SER A 263 13.68 -13.03 -9.71
C SER A 263 14.93 -12.23 -9.40
N THR A 264 14.89 -11.44 -8.32
CA THR A 264 16.01 -10.65 -7.81
C THR A 264 16.26 -10.92 -6.32
N PRO A 265 17.51 -10.91 -5.82
CA PRO A 265 17.79 -11.06 -4.40
C PRO A 265 17.20 -9.92 -3.57
N LEU A 266 16.60 -10.27 -2.43
CA LEU A 266 16.30 -9.31 -1.36
C LEU A 266 17.60 -8.97 -0.63
N LEU A 267 17.88 -7.68 -0.52
CA LEU A 267 19.05 -7.19 0.22
C LEU A 267 18.84 -7.35 1.75
N PRO A 268 19.93 -7.52 2.53
CA PRO A 268 19.86 -7.49 3.99
C PRO A 268 19.42 -6.11 4.50
N ASP A 269 18.29 -6.08 5.21
CA ASP A 269 17.71 -4.91 5.87
C ASP A 269 16.71 -5.40 6.93
N ASP A 270 16.60 -4.71 8.06
CA ASP A 270 15.78 -5.17 9.20
C ASP A 270 14.31 -4.70 9.15
N ALA A 271 13.95 -3.79 8.24
CA ALA A 271 12.63 -3.16 8.16
C ALA A 271 11.95 -3.32 6.78
N ASN A 272 12.71 -3.26 5.69
CA ASN A 272 12.24 -3.10 4.32
C ASN A 272 12.73 -4.19 3.37
N TYR A 273 12.03 -4.32 2.25
CA TYR A 273 12.36 -5.23 1.15
C TYR A 273 13.09 -4.47 0.04
N TYR A 274 14.37 -4.19 0.24
CA TYR A 274 15.21 -3.59 -0.80
C TYR A 274 15.66 -4.63 -1.82
N VAL A 275 15.64 -4.27 -3.10
CA VAL A 275 16.23 -5.03 -4.21
C VAL A 275 17.22 -4.16 -4.97
N ASN A 276 18.19 -4.78 -5.65
CA ASN A 276 19.26 -4.09 -6.35
C ASN A 276 18.83 -3.64 -7.76
N LEU A 277 18.61 -2.34 -7.95
CA LEU A 277 18.29 -1.76 -9.27
C LEU A 277 19.59 -1.40 -10.00
N LEU A 278 19.96 -2.20 -11.00
CA LEU A 278 21.18 -2.02 -11.80
C LEU A 278 21.07 -0.89 -12.85
N GLY A 279 19.85 -0.51 -13.25
CA GLY A 279 19.63 0.59 -14.19
C GLY A 279 18.21 0.67 -14.74
N ILE A 280 18.00 1.62 -15.65
CA ILE A 280 16.72 1.87 -16.31
C ILE A 280 16.99 2.03 -17.80
N SER A 281 16.16 1.39 -18.64
CA SER A 281 16.10 1.68 -20.07
C SER A 281 14.81 2.42 -20.39
N VAL A 282 14.91 3.35 -21.34
CA VAL A 282 13.78 3.93 -22.05
C VAL A 282 14.02 3.65 -23.53
N ASP A 283 12.99 3.34 -24.32
CA ASP A 283 13.07 3.14 -25.78
C ASP A 283 14.24 2.22 -26.20
N GLY A 284 14.32 1.03 -25.58
CA GLY A 284 15.40 0.05 -25.75
C GLY A 284 16.82 0.52 -25.35
N THR A 285 16.98 1.76 -24.88
CA THR A 285 18.26 2.40 -24.62
C THR A 285 18.49 2.58 -23.12
N ARG A 286 19.48 1.86 -22.59
CA ARG A 286 19.91 1.96 -21.19
C ARG A 286 20.45 3.35 -20.86
N LEU A 287 19.94 3.96 -19.79
CA LEU A 287 20.31 5.31 -19.37
C LEU A 287 21.64 5.33 -18.60
N ALA A 288 22.40 6.41 -18.77
CA ALA A 288 23.67 6.65 -18.09
C ALA A 288 23.47 7.11 -16.63
N ILE A 289 22.99 6.20 -15.78
CA ILE A 289 22.77 6.42 -14.35
C ILE A 289 23.99 5.88 -13.57
N PRO A 290 24.63 6.66 -12.67
CA PRO A 290 25.74 6.19 -11.83
C PRO A 290 25.31 5.11 -10.83
N ASN A 291 26.08 4.02 -10.75
CA ASN A 291 25.78 2.82 -9.96
C ASN A 291 25.65 3.07 -8.44
N ASP A 292 26.23 4.15 -7.91
CA ASP A 292 26.15 4.54 -6.49
C ASP A 292 24.80 5.16 -6.10
N THR A 293 23.97 5.51 -7.08
CA THR A 293 22.68 6.22 -6.87
C THR A 293 21.47 5.27 -6.77
N THR A 294 21.67 3.98 -7.02
CA THR A 294 20.60 2.95 -7.04
C THR A 294 20.85 1.78 -6.08
N ARG A 295 21.64 2.01 -5.01
CA ARG A 295 22.12 1.05 -3.96
C ARG A 295 21.06 0.18 -3.24
N GLY A 296 19.80 0.31 -3.61
CA GLY A 296 18.66 -0.42 -3.09
C GLY A 296 17.39 0.36 -3.41
N VAL A 297 16.37 -0.30 -3.94
CA VAL A 297 15.02 0.26 -4.07
C VAL A 297 14.01 -0.65 -3.41
N ALA A 298 13.08 -0.09 -2.64
CA ALA A 298 11.97 -0.85 -2.06
C ALA A 298 10.73 -0.74 -2.93
N PHE A 299 9.99 -1.84 -3.06
CA PHE A 299 8.66 -1.86 -3.68
C PHE A 299 7.65 -1.35 -2.64
N GLN A 300 7.11 -0.13 -2.84
CA GLN A 300 6.28 0.55 -1.85
C GLN A 300 4.86 0.77 -2.40
N ILE A 301 3.96 -0.15 -2.06
CA ILE A 301 2.53 -0.11 -2.46
C ILE A 301 1.84 1.18 -1.97
N GLY A 302 2.28 1.74 -0.85
CA GLY A 302 1.74 2.98 -0.27
C GLY A 302 2.12 4.28 -1.01
N ALA A 303 2.90 4.20 -2.10
CA ALA A 303 3.25 5.35 -2.93
C ALA A 303 2.67 5.17 -4.36
N PRO A 304 1.87 6.10 -4.91
CA PRO A 304 1.32 5.95 -6.26
C PRO A 304 2.42 5.96 -7.33
N ALA A 305 3.16 7.07 -7.40
CA ALA A 305 4.30 7.23 -8.29
C ALA A 305 5.57 6.56 -7.73
N THR A 306 6.40 6.03 -8.62
CA THR A 306 7.80 5.70 -8.31
C THR A 306 8.55 6.99 -8.03
N LEU A 307 9.36 7.01 -6.97
CA LEU A 307 10.13 8.18 -6.58
C LEU A 307 11.62 7.86 -6.63
N LEU A 308 12.39 8.63 -7.41
CA LEU A 308 13.82 8.42 -7.65
C LEU A 308 14.67 9.57 -7.10
N VAL A 309 15.85 9.27 -6.57
CA VAL A 309 16.85 10.29 -6.23
C VAL A 309 17.60 10.78 -7.48
N GLU A 310 18.37 11.86 -7.34
CA GLU A 310 19.24 12.33 -8.41
C GLU A 310 20.53 11.49 -8.53
N PRO A 311 21.11 11.34 -9.73
CA PRO A 311 20.67 11.91 -11.00
C PRO A 311 19.69 10.98 -11.76
N ALA A 312 19.30 9.83 -11.17
CA ALA A 312 18.42 8.85 -11.81
C ALA A 312 17.07 9.45 -12.23
N TYR A 313 16.49 10.30 -11.37
CA TYR A 313 15.29 11.08 -11.70
C TYR A 313 15.48 11.94 -12.96
N THR A 314 16.49 12.81 -12.98
CA THR A 314 16.78 13.68 -14.14
C THR A 314 17.03 12.88 -15.41
N ALA A 315 17.79 11.77 -15.33
CA ALA A 315 18.09 10.92 -16.48
C ALA A 315 16.82 10.33 -17.14
N VAL A 316 15.86 9.87 -16.33
CA VAL A 316 14.57 9.35 -16.82
C VAL A 316 13.71 10.46 -17.40
N VAL A 317 13.56 11.59 -16.69
CA VAL A 317 12.72 12.73 -17.12
C VAL A 317 13.21 13.33 -18.44
N GLU A 318 14.51 13.54 -18.61
CA GLU A 318 15.05 14.07 -19.87
C GLU A 318 15.02 13.05 -21.00
N ALA A 319 15.15 11.74 -20.71
CA ALA A 319 14.96 10.70 -21.73
C ALA A 319 13.52 10.68 -22.28
N PHE A 320 12.50 10.84 -21.42
CA PHE A 320 11.11 10.96 -21.87
C PHE A 320 10.85 12.28 -22.60
N ARG A 321 11.36 13.42 -22.10
CA ARG A 321 11.27 14.72 -22.80
C ARG A 321 11.87 14.70 -24.21
N ALA A 322 12.99 14.01 -24.40
CA ALA A 322 13.68 13.94 -25.68
C ALA A 322 13.02 13.00 -26.71
N ARG A 323 12.18 12.05 -26.26
CA ARG A 323 11.66 10.95 -27.10
C ARG A 323 10.14 10.90 -27.22
N MET A 324 9.39 11.59 -26.36
CA MET A 324 7.96 11.83 -26.58
C MET A 324 7.75 12.65 -27.86
N SER A 325 6.63 12.40 -28.55
CA SER A 325 6.29 13.15 -29.76
C SER A 325 6.19 14.66 -29.46
N ARG A 326 6.76 15.49 -30.33
CA ARG A 326 6.67 16.96 -30.25
C ARG A 326 5.25 17.52 -30.45
N THR A 327 4.29 16.65 -30.77
CA THR A 327 2.85 16.98 -30.79
C THR A 327 2.24 17.04 -29.38
N TYR A 328 2.90 16.47 -28.37
CA TYR A 328 2.43 16.49 -26.99
C TYR A 328 3.07 17.68 -26.25
N GLU A 329 2.28 18.69 -25.90
CA GLU A 329 2.78 19.85 -25.14
C GLU A 329 3.18 19.43 -23.72
N ALA A 330 4.45 19.59 -23.38
CA ALA A 330 4.97 19.25 -22.05
C ALA A 330 4.56 20.31 -21.01
N VAL A 331 3.81 19.90 -20.00
CA VAL A 331 3.28 20.74 -18.90
C VAL A 331 3.75 20.23 -17.54
N ASN A 332 3.88 21.14 -16.57
CA ASN A 332 4.27 20.79 -15.21
C ASN A 332 3.03 20.41 -14.38
N GLY A 333 2.78 19.11 -14.23
CA GLY A 333 1.70 18.59 -13.39
C GLY A 333 2.19 18.32 -11.97
N SER A 334 2.09 19.32 -11.09
CA SER A 334 2.34 19.19 -9.64
C SER A 334 3.69 18.57 -9.25
N GLY A 335 4.74 18.75 -10.07
CA GLY A 335 6.07 18.19 -9.85
C GLY A 335 6.38 16.88 -10.60
N LEU A 336 5.43 16.37 -11.40
CA LEU A 336 5.66 15.32 -12.39
C LEU A 336 5.90 15.92 -13.79
N LEU A 337 6.58 15.17 -14.65
CA LEU A 337 6.60 15.44 -16.09
C LEU A 337 5.25 15.02 -16.68
N CYS A 338 4.51 15.96 -17.25
CA CYS A 338 3.21 15.67 -17.84
C CYS A 338 3.07 16.27 -19.25
N PHE A 339 2.05 15.82 -19.96
CA PHE A 339 1.80 16.16 -21.35
C PHE A 339 0.32 16.44 -21.59
N LEU A 340 -0.01 17.38 -22.46
CA LEU A 340 -1.38 17.56 -22.94
C LEU A 340 -1.70 16.53 -24.03
N VAL A 341 -2.89 15.93 -23.91
CA VAL A 341 -3.45 14.97 -24.86
C VAL A 341 -4.87 15.41 -25.22
N ASP A 342 -5.12 15.63 -26.51
CA ASP A 342 -6.47 15.93 -27.03
C ASP A 342 -7.42 14.74 -26.83
N ASP A 343 -8.70 15.01 -26.56
CA ASP A 343 -9.73 13.97 -26.39
C ASP A 343 -9.78 12.98 -27.57
N ALA A 344 -9.55 13.46 -28.80
CA ALA A 344 -9.53 12.63 -30.01
C ALA A 344 -8.33 11.66 -30.09
N SER A 345 -7.25 11.93 -29.35
CA SER A 345 -5.96 11.22 -29.43
C SER A 345 -5.76 10.18 -28.32
N LYS A 346 -6.63 10.16 -27.30
CA LYS A 346 -6.53 9.31 -26.09
C LYS A 346 -6.23 7.84 -26.33
N ASN A 347 -6.87 7.26 -27.35
CA ASN A 347 -6.78 5.83 -27.69
C ASN A 347 -5.59 5.50 -28.61
N VAL A 348 -4.78 6.51 -28.98
CA VAL A 348 -3.67 6.41 -29.94
C VAL A 348 -2.39 7.05 -29.38
N VAL A 349 -2.32 7.27 -28.06
CA VAL A 349 -1.11 7.82 -27.43
C VAL A 349 0.01 6.79 -27.47
N THR A 350 1.10 7.15 -28.16
CA THR A 350 2.33 6.34 -28.20
C THR A 350 3.37 7.01 -27.31
N VAL A 351 3.93 6.24 -26.37
CA VAL A 351 5.00 6.68 -25.46
C VAL A 351 6.25 5.82 -25.66
N PRO A 352 7.45 6.33 -25.35
CA PRO A 352 8.67 5.50 -25.27
C PRO A 352 8.49 4.34 -24.29
N THR A 353 8.94 3.13 -24.66
CA THR A 353 8.91 1.96 -23.75
C THR A 353 9.82 2.17 -22.55
N MET A 354 9.60 1.44 -21.46
CA MET A 354 10.40 1.53 -20.24
C MET A 354 10.68 0.15 -19.64
N THR A 355 11.93 -0.10 -19.25
CA THR A 355 12.36 -1.34 -18.59
C THR A 355 13.18 -1.02 -17.35
N MET A 356 12.82 -1.62 -16.22
CA MET A 356 13.59 -1.53 -14.97
C MET A 356 14.49 -2.76 -14.86
N HIS A 357 15.81 -2.55 -14.80
CA HIS A 357 16.80 -3.63 -14.77
C HIS A 357 17.30 -3.85 -13.35
N PHE A 358 16.91 -4.97 -12.75
CA PHE A 358 17.36 -5.41 -11.43
C PHE A 358 18.40 -6.53 -11.55
N ASP A 359 19.02 -6.88 -10.42
CA ASP A 359 19.97 -7.98 -10.34
C ASP A 359 19.27 -9.32 -10.54
N GLY A 360 19.43 -9.92 -11.72
CA GLY A 360 18.77 -11.17 -12.15
C GLY A 360 17.38 -11.03 -12.78
N MET A 361 16.82 -9.82 -12.86
CA MET A 361 15.41 -9.59 -13.22
C MET A 361 15.20 -8.30 -14.00
N ASP A 362 14.64 -8.40 -15.22
CA ASP A 362 14.12 -7.25 -15.95
C ASP A 362 12.60 -7.17 -15.82
N MET A 363 12.08 -5.96 -15.54
CA MET A 363 10.65 -5.64 -15.62
C MET A 363 10.39 -4.73 -16.82
N GLU A 364 9.88 -5.30 -17.90
CA GLU A 364 9.35 -4.54 -19.05
C GLU A 364 7.96 -4.00 -18.71
N LEU A 365 7.77 -2.68 -18.79
CA LEU A 365 6.58 -2.02 -18.28
C LEU A 365 5.57 -1.71 -19.40
N LEU A 366 4.28 -1.93 -19.12
CA LEU A 366 3.17 -1.50 -19.98
C LEU A 366 2.87 -0.02 -19.76
N PHE A 367 2.21 0.65 -20.72
CA PHE A 367 1.84 2.08 -20.64
C PHE A 367 1.24 2.49 -19.28
N GLY A 368 0.27 1.73 -18.79
CA GLY A 368 -0.41 2.00 -17.51
C GLY A 368 0.49 1.87 -16.28
N ASN A 369 1.66 1.25 -16.38
CA ASN A 369 2.60 1.13 -15.27
C ASN A 369 3.39 2.40 -14.98
N TYR A 370 3.55 3.31 -15.95
CA TYR A 370 4.35 4.53 -15.79
C TYR A 370 3.68 5.79 -16.35
N PHE A 371 2.50 5.71 -16.96
CA PHE A 371 1.70 6.87 -17.35
C PHE A 371 0.27 6.80 -16.81
N ALA A 372 -0.24 7.94 -16.33
CA ALA A 372 -1.60 8.09 -15.82
C ALA A 372 -2.23 9.42 -16.24
N TYR A 373 -3.54 9.41 -16.55
CA TYR A 373 -4.30 10.65 -16.78
C TYR A 373 -4.70 11.26 -15.44
N THR A 374 -4.24 12.48 -15.15
CA THR A 374 -4.47 13.19 -13.88
C THR A 374 -5.59 14.24 -13.98
N GLY A 375 -6.55 14.04 -14.88
CA GLY A 375 -7.66 14.96 -15.14
C GLY A 375 -7.40 15.94 -16.30
N LYS A 376 -8.14 17.05 -16.31
CA LYS A 376 -8.12 18.08 -17.38
C LYS A 376 -7.21 19.27 -17.01
N GLN A 377 -6.65 19.94 -18.02
CA GLN A 377 -5.84 21.14 -17.81
C GLN A 377 -6.68 22.30 -17.23
N SER A 378 -6.25 22.85 -16.10
CA SER A 378 -6.84 24.06 -15.53
C SER A 378 -6.48 25.29 -16.37
N GLY A 379 -7.47 26.11 -16.74
CA GLY A 379 -7.27 27.34 -17.51
C GLY A 379 -7.98 27.41 -18.87
N GLY A 380 -8.70 26.35 -19.28
CA GLY A 380 -9.61 26.39 -20.44
C GLY A 380 -9.11 25.74 -21.73
N GLY A 381 -7.92 25.13 -21.74
CA GLY A 381 -7.38 24.42 -22.91
C GLY A 381 -8.09 23.11 -23.27
N GLY A 382 -8.88 22.54 -22.35
CA GLY A 382 -9.77 21.40 -22.62
C GLY A 382 -9.10 20.02 -22.78
N GLY A 383 -7.79 19.95 -23.02
CA GLY A 383 -7.04 18.69 -23.09
C GLY A 383 -6.89 17.98 -21.72
N ASP A 384 -6.61 16.68 -21.77
CA ASP A 384 -6.29 15.86 -20.60
C ASP A 384 -4.79 15.91 -20.32
N VAL A 385 -4.44 15.82 -19.03
CA VAL A 385 -3.06 15.83 -18.56
C VAL A 385 -2.61 14.39 -18.34
N LEU A 386 -1.67 13.93 -19.17
CA LEU A 386 -1.05 12.61 -19.06
C LEU A 386 0.31 12.75 -18.38
N CYS A 387 0.44 12.24 -17.15
CA CYS A 387 1.65 12.36 -16.34
C CYS A 387 2.48 11.08 -16.34
N LEU A 388 3.81 11.24 -16.45
CA LEU A 388 4.79 10.22 -16.14
C LEU A 388 4.81 10.01 -14.62
N MET A 389 4.50 8.80 -14.16
CA MET A 389 4.39 8.42 -12.74
C MET A 389 5.76 8.16 -12.08
N ILE A 390 6.76 8.96 -12.48
CA ILE A 390 8.11 9.02 -11.93
C ILE A 390 8.32 10.42 -11.34
N GLY A 391 8.41 10.52 -10.01
CA GLY A 391 8.66 11.76 -9.28
C GLY A 391 10.04 11.80 -8.62
N LYS A 392 10.41 12.98 -8.10
CA LYS A 392 11.69 13.20 -7.42
C LYS A 392 11.64 12.84 -5.94
N SER A 393 12.71 12.24 -5.44
CA SER A 393 12.93 11.93 -4.02
C SER A 393 14.17 12.65 -3.48
N SER A 394 14.10 13.11 -2.23
CA SER A 394 15.26 13.57 -1.45
C SER A 394 15.74 12.54 -0.42
N THR A 395 14.95 11.50 -0.16
CA THR A 395 15.16 10.57 0.97
C THR A 395 15.55 9.14 0.57
N GLY A 396 15.36 8.77 -0.70
CA GLY A 396 15.69 7.44 -1.22
C GLY A 396 14.80 7.00 -2.38
N SER A 397 15.29 6.09 -3.21
CA SER A 397 14.57 5.58 -4.39
C SER A 397 13.63 4.43 -4.00
N ARG A 398 12.41 4.45 -4.55
CA ARG A 398 11.34 3.47 -4.26
C ARG A 398 10.39 3.29 -5.44
N ILE A 399 10.03 2.04 -5.72
CA ILE A 399 9.10 1.66 -6.79
C ILE A 399 7.67 1.85 -6.26
N GLY A 400 6.89 2.71 -6.90
CA GLY A 400 5.49 2.99 -6.56
C GLY A 400 4.54 1.89 -7.07
N ASN A 401 3.27 1.95 -6.65
CA ASN A 401 2.29 0.93 -6.98
C ASN A 401 1.92 0.87 -8.46
N TYR A 402 1.96 2.00 -9.19
CA TYR A 402 1.75 2.02 -10.64
C TYR A 402 2.71 1.08 -11.38
N LEU A 403 4.01 1.12 -11.04
CA LEU A 403 5.04 0.27 -11.62
C LEU A 403 4.91 -1.22 -11.26
N GLN A 404 3.96 -1.57 -10.37
CA GLN A 404 3.67 -2.93 -9.91
C GLN A 404 2.28 -3.43 -10.37
N MET A 405 1.51 -2.61 -11.10
CA MET A 405 0.18 -3.02 -11.57
C MET A 405 0.26 -4.11 -12.64
N ASP A 406 -0.67 -5.05 -12.60
CA ASP A 406 -0.76 -6.23 -13.47
C ASP A 406 0.53 -7.09 -13.47
N PHE A 407 1.31 -7.00 -12.38
CA PHE A 407 2.32 -7.98 -11.99
C PHE A 407 1.85 -8.74 -10.74
N HIS A 408 2.00 -10.06 -10.76
CA HIS A 408 2.04 -10.85 -9.53
C HIS A 408 3.45 -10.69 -8.94
N VAL A 409 3.54 -10.19 -7.71
CA VAL A 409 4.79 -9.93 -6.99
C VAL A 409 4.84 -10.82 -5.74
N LEU A 410 5.86 -11.68 -5.65
CA LEU A 410 6.09 -12.62 -4.55
C LEU A 410 7.33 -12.19 -3.75
N TYR A 411 7.21 -12.21 -2.43
CA TYR A 411 8.29 -12.03 -1.47
C TYR A 411 8.54 -13.37 -0.78
N ASP A 412 9.56 -14.11 -1.21
CA ASP A 412 10.02 -15.32 -0.52
C ASP A 412 11.08 -14.91 0.52
N LEU A 413 10.62 -14.70 1.75
CA LEU A 413 11.44 -14.18 2.85
C LEU A 413 12.40 -15.26 3.38
N LYS A 414 11.99 -16.52 3.30
CA LYS A 414 12.79 -17.68 3.67
C LYS A 414 14.01 -17.85 2.77
N ASN A 415 13.85 -17.64 1.46
CA ASN A 415 14.92 -17.75 0.48
C ASN A 415 15.59 -16.41 0.15
N SER A 416 15.09 -15.29 0.70
CA SER A 416 15.55 -13.91 0.44
C SER A 416 15.50 -13.52 -1.04
N VAL A 417 14.35 -13.77 -1.68
CA VAL A 417 14.10 -13.46 -3.10
C VAL A 417 12.80 -12.67 -3.25
N LEU A 418 12.80 -11.68 -4.15
CA LEU A 418 11.61 -11.08 -4.72
C LEU A 418 11.45 -11.59 -6.14
N SER A 419 10.28 -12.12 -6.47
CA SER A 419 9.94 -12.62 -7.81
C SER A 419 8.76 -11.85 -8.39
N VAL A 420 8.78 -11.65 -9.71
CA VAL A 420 7.69 -11.03 -10.46
C VAL A 420 7.33 -11.86 -11.68
N GLN A 421 6.06 -11.79 -12.09
CA GLN A 421 5.60 -12.18 -13.42
C GLN A 421 4.45 -11.27 -13.86
N PRO A 422 4.32 -10.90 -15.14
CA PRO A 422 3.09 -10.28 -15.65
C PRO A 422 1.88 -11.19 -15.40
N ALA A 423 0.78 -10.65 -14.90
CA ALA A 423 -0.36 -11.43 -14.47
C ALA A 423 -1.70 -10.70 -14.66
N ASP A 424 -2.72 -11.45 -15.09
CA ASP A 424 -4.11 -11.02 -14.95
C ASP A 424 -4.53 -11.22 -13.49
N CYS A 425 -4.59 -10.14 -12.71
CA CYS A 425 -4.95 -10.20 -11.29
C CYS A 425 -6.36 -10.75 -11.02
N GLY A 426 -7.23 -10.85 -12.03
CA GLY A 426 -8.52 -11.53 -11.93
C GLY A 426 -8.45 -13.06 -12.03
N LYS A 427 -7.25 -13.63 -12.20
CA LYS A 427 -6.98 -15.08 -12.29
C LYS A 427 -6.00 -15.60 -11.20
N ILE A 428 -5.63 -14.75 -10.23
CA ILE A 428 -4.74 -15.05 -9.10
C ILE A 428 -5.57 -15.23 -7.82
#